data_AF-A0A6I3WR45-F1
#
_entry.id   AF-A0A6I3WR45-F1
#
_cell.length_a   1.000
_cell.length_b   1.000
_cell.length_c   1.000
_cell.angle_alpha   90.00
_cell.angle_beta   90.00
_cell.angle_gamma   90.00
#
_symmetry.space_group_name_H-M   'P 1'
#
loop_
_entity.id
_entity.type
_entity.pdbx_description
1 polymer ?
#
loop_
_entity_poly.entity_id
_entity_poly.type
_entity_poly.pdbx_seq_one_letter_code
_entity_poly.pdbx_strand_id
1 'polypeptide(L)'
;MNKKWAGRVTVVGVAWSGDEASMQAFIDRHGITFQSMNDQTGALFAHFGVPAQPAWVFVSPDGTAKTYLGAMEPDVLDTALSNTMGGR
;
A
#
# COMPACT_ATOMS: atom_id res chain seq x y z
N MET A 1 2.09 -11.74 -2.52
CA MET A 1 3.40 -11.04 -2.63
C MET A 1 4.40 -11.98 -3.27
N ASN A 2 5.17 -11.52 -4.25
CA ASN A 2 6.31 -12.28 -4.77
C ASN A 2 7.26 -12.63 -3.59
N LYS A 3 7.62 -13.90 -3.40
CA LYS A 3 8.52 -14.35 -2.31
C LYS A 3 9.85 -13.60 -2.30
N LYS A 4 10.25 -13.04 -3.45
CA LYS A 4 11.42 -12.17 -3.64
C LYS A 4 11.55 -11.05 -2.59
N TRP A 5 10.43 -10.44 -2.18
CA TRP A 5 10.43 -9.27 -1.30
C TRP A 5 10.10 -9.58 0.16
N ALA A 6 9.84 -10.85 0.49
CA ALA A 6 9.51 -11.26 1.85
C ALA A 6 10.63 -10.88 2.83
N GLY A 7 10.26 -10.22 3.93
CA GLY A 7 11.21 -9.75 4.96
C GLY A 7 12.09 -8.57 4.54
N ARG A 8 11.93 -8.03 3.32
CA ARG A 8 12.68 -6.85 2.83
C ARG A 8 11.86 -5.57 2.82
N VAL A 9 10.54 -5.71 2.75
CA VAL A 9 9.60 -4.59 2.68
C VAL A 9 8.49 -4.79 3.70
N THR A 10 7.99 -3.67 4.22
CA THR A 10 6.79 -3.62 5.05
C THR A 10 5.60 -3.29 4.16
N VAL A 11 4.49 -4.01 4.34
CA VAL A 11 3.24 -3.74 3.63
C VAL A 11 2.21 -3.25 4.63
N VAL A 12 1.56 -2.13 4.32
CA VAL A 12 0.45 -1.58 5.09
C VAL A 12 -0.74 -1.39 4.15
N GLY A 13 -1.87 -2.02 4.44
CA GLY A 13 -3.15 -1.71 3.80
C GLY A 13 -3.77 -0.48 4.43
N VAL A 14 -4.27 0.46 3.61
CA VAL A 14 -4.94 1.67 4.11
C VAL A 14 -6.37 1.69 3.58
N ALA A 15 -7.33 1.54 4.48
CA ALA A 15 -8.75 1.66 4.17
C ALA A 15 -9.22 3.11 4.35
N TRP A 16 -10.13 3.56 3.49
CA TRP A 16 -10.77 4.88 3.58
C TRP A 16 -12.23 4.78 3.13
N SER A 17 -13.07 5.72 3.57
CA SER A 17 -14.51 5.83 3.28
C SER A 17 -15.41 4.76 3.92
N GLY A 18 -14.94 4.03 4.93
CA GLY A 18 -15.72 3.06 5.71
C GLY A 18 -15.38 3.13 7.21
N ASP A 19 -16.03 2.28 8.02
CA ASP A 19 -15.73 2.14 9.44
C ASP A 19 -14.78 0.98 9.73
N GLU A 20 -14.32 0.89 10.99
CA GLU A 20 -13.39 -0.14 11.43
C GLU A 20 -13.97 -1.56 11.30
N ALA A 21 -15.27 -1.72 11.57
CA ALA A 21 -15.95 -3.01 11.44
C ALA A 21 -15.96 -3.50 9.98
N SER A 22 -16.23 -2.60 9.03
CA SER A 22 -16.22 -2.91 7.60
C SER A 22 -14.81 -3.27 7.11
N MET A 23 -13.78 -2.56 7.58
CA MET A 23 -12.38 -2.90 7.31
C MET A 23 -12.03 -4.28 7.86
N GLN A 24 -12.38 -4.58 9.12
CA GLN A 24 -12.08 -5.88 9.73
C GLN A 24 -12.79 -7.03 9.00
N ALA A 25 -14.07 -6.85 8.64
CA ALA A 25 -14.80 -7.85 7.86
C ALA A 25 -14.17 -8.12 6.49
N PHE A 26 -13.55 -7.11 5.86
CA PHE A 26 -12.81 -7.27 4.61
C PHE A 26 -11.51 -8.05 4.84
N ILE A 27 -10.76 -7.73 5.89
CA ILE A 27 -9.53 -8.43 6.30
C ILE A 27 -9.82 -9.92 6.51
N ASP A 28 -10.86 -10.24 7.30
CA ASP A 28 -11.22 -11.62 7.63
C ASP A 28 -11.66 -12.40 6.39
N ARG A 29 -12.48 -11.79 5.53
CA ARG A 29 -12.99 -12.41 4.30
C ARG A 29 -11.87 -12.77 3.33
N HIS A 30 -10.84 -11.95 3.24
CA HIS A 30 -9.74 -12.11 2.27
C HIS A 30 -8.47 -12.71 2.89
N GLY A 31 -8.47 -13.04 4.18
CA GLY A 31 -7.32 -13.60 4.88
C GLY A 31 -6.10 -12.67 4.82
N ILE A 32 -6.31 -11.36 4.94
CA ILE A 32 -5.23 -10.38 4.91
C ILE A 32 -4.39 -10.52 6.18
N THR A 33 -3.09 -10.76 6.02
CA THR A 33 -2.16 -11.04 7.13
C THR A 33 -1.15 -9.93 7.38
N PHE A 34 -1.08 -8.93 6.50
CA PHE A 34 -0.26 -7.74 6.70
C PHE A 34 -1.03 -6.66 7.46
N GLN A 35 -0.30 -5.73 8.08
CA GLN A 35 -0.89 -4.66 8.88
C GLN A 35 -1.86 -3.83 8.04
N SER A 36 -3.02 -3.51 8.60
CA SER A 36 -4.02 -2.64 7.97
C SER A 36 -4.34 -1.46 8.89
N MET A 37 -4.65 -0.31 8.31
CA MET A 37 -4.98 0.94 8.99
C MET A 37 -6.26 1.53 8.41
N ASN A 38 -7.10 2.09 9.28
CA ASN A 38 -8.29 2.86 8.88
C ASN A 38 -7.94 4.36 8.85
N ASP A 39 -7.85 4.94 7.66
CA ASP A 39 -7.68 6.39 7.46
C ASP A 39 -9.04 7.09 7.48
N GLN A 40 -9.75 7.06 8.60
CA GLN A 40 -11.15 7.54 8.71
C GLN A 40 -11.38 8.95 8.16
N THR A 41 -10.40 9.84 8.35
CA THR A 41 -10.48 11.25 7.93
C THR A 41 -10.09 11.45 6.46
N GLY A 42 -9.42 10.49 5.83
CA GLY A 42 -8.82 10.63 4.51
C GLY A 42 -7.54 11.47 4.52
N ALA A 43 -6.95 11.72 5.68
CA ALA A 43 -5.77 12.58 5.79
C ALA A 43 -4.55 11.94 5.12
N LEU A 44 -4.40 10.62 5.19
CA LEU A 44 -3.31 9.91 4.54
C LEU A 44 -3.51 9.85 3.02
N PHE A 45 -4.74 9.61 2.57
CA PHE A 45 -5.12 9.71 1.16
C PHE A 45 -4.80 11.09 0.59
N ALA A 46 -5.21 12.15 1.28
CA ALA A 46 -4.92 13.53 0.88
C ALA A 46 -3.42 13.83 0.87
N HIS A 47 -2.67 13.38 1.89
CA HIS A 47 -1.23 13.57 1.98
C HIS A 47 -0.47 12.98 0.79
N PHE A 48 -0.86 11.78 0.34
CA PHE A 48 -0.23 11.10 -0.79
C PHE A 48 -0.87 11.42 -2.15
N GLY A 49 -1.86 12.33 -2.19
CA GLY A 49 -2.55 12.69 -3.43
C GLY A 49 -3.33 11.52 -4.05
N VAL A 50 -3.86 10.62 -3.22
CA VAL A 50 -4.66 9.47 -3.66
C VAL A 50 -6.14 9.87 -3.69
N PRO A 51 -6.78 9.97 -4.88
CA PRO A 51 -8.18 10.38 -4.98
C PRO A 51 -9.15 9.22 -4.73
N ALA A 52 -8.73 7.99 -5.00
CA ALA A 52 -9.52 6.76 -4.82
C ALA A 52 -8.62 5.52 -4.87
N GLN A 53 -9.12 4.41 -4.35
CA GLN A 53 -8.52 3.09 -4.53
C GLN A 53 -8.91 2.47 -5.90
N PRO A 54 -8.11 1.53 -6.45
CA PRO A 54 -6.81 1.10 -5.96
C PRO A 54 -5.70 2.14 -6.24
N ALA A 55 -4.73 2.21 -5.33
CA ALA A 55 -3.53 3.03 -5.45
C ALA A 55 -2.40 2.43 -4.60
N TRP A 56 -1.15 2.81 -4.92
CA TRP A 56 0.05 2.32 -4.27
C TRP A 56 0.97 3.48 -3.92
N VAL A 57 1.54 3.47 -2.72
CA VAL A 57 2.56 4.43 -2.30
C VAL A 57 3.80 3.65 -1.93
N PHE A 58 4.91 3.95 -2.58
CA PHE A 58 6.21 3.35 -2.29
C PHE A 58 7.05 4.37 -1.53
N VAL A 59 7.44 4.01 -0.31
CA VAL A 59 8.26 4.86 0.56
C VAL A 59 9.66 4.29 0.65
N SER A 60 10.65 5.08 0.26
CA SER A 60 12.07 4.76 0.30
C SER A 60 12.61 4.87 1.73
N PRO A 61 13.75 4.23 2.06
CA PRO A 61 14.38 4.35 3.38
C PRO A 61 14.78 5.77 3.78
N ASP A 62 14.98 6.66 2.81
CA ASP A 62 15.29 8.08 3.04
C ASP A 62 14.05 8.95 3.28
N GLY A 63 12.86 8.35 3.31
CA GLY A 63 11.58 9.03 3.52
C GLY A 63 10.95 9.62 2.26
N THR A 64 11.59 9.51 1.09
CA THR A 64 10.95 9.90 -0.18
C THR A 64 9.83 8.93 -0.54
N ALA A 65 8.74 9.44 -1.11
CA ALA A 65 7.58 8.63 -1.47
C ALA A 65 7.18 8.85 -2.93
N LYS A 66 6.68 7.79 -3.57
CA LYS A 66 6.11 7.84 -4.92
C LYS A 66 4.74 7.17 -4.97
N THR A 67 3.74 7.92 -5.42
CA THR A 67 2.36 7.46 -5.59
C THR A 67 2.12 6.95 -7.01
N TYR A 68 1.44 5.82 -7.12
CA TYR A 68 0.95 5.22 -8.35
C TYR A 68 -0.56 5.01 -8.22
N LEU A 69 -1.32 5.55 -9.18
CA LEU A 69 -2.78 5.45 -9.20
C LEU A 69 -3.22 4.26 -10.03
N GLY A 70 -4.28 3.58 -9.59
CA GLY A 70 -4.87 2.45 -10.29
C GLY A 70 -4.27 1.09 -9.88
N ALA A 71 -4.73 0.06 -10.58
CA ALA A 71 -4.22 -1.30 -10.43
C ALA A 71 -2.80 -1.39 -10.98
N MET A 72 -2.02 -2.34 -10.46
CA MET A 72 -0.63 -2.54 -10.83
C MET A 72 -0.40 -3.98 -11.26
N GLU A 73 0.28 -4.16 -12.39
CA GLU A 73 0.73 -5.47 -12.85
C GLU A 73 1.93 -5.96 -12.02
N PRO A 74 2.13 -7.28 -11.87
CA PRO A 74 3.20 -7.83 -11.03
C PRO A 74 4.62 -7.38 -11.39
N ASP A 75 4.92 -7.20 -12.68
CA ASP A 75 6.21 -6.73 -13.19
C ASP A 75 6.45 -5.25 -12.88
N VAL A 76 5.40 -4.42 -12.97
CA VAL A 76 5.42 -3.02 -12.57
C VAL A 76 5.66 -2.90 -11.06
N LEU A 77 5.02 -3.77 -10.26
CA LEU A 77 5.25 -3.83 -8.81
C LEU A 77 6.70 -4.19 -8.47
N ASP A 78 7.27 -5.20 -9.13
CA ASP A 78 8.66 -5.59 -8.91
C ASP A 78 9.63 -4.49 -9.32
N THR A 79 9.34 -3.77 -10.40
CA THR A 79 10.15 -2.62 -10.86
C THR A 79 10.07 -1.45 -9.87
N ALA A 80 8.87 -1.12 -9.39
CA ALA A 80 8.67 -0.06 -8.41
C ALA A 80 9.43 -0.35 -7.11
N LEU A 81 9.32 -1.57 -6.57
CA LEU A 81 10.04 -1.99 -5.36
C LEU A 81 11.56 -1.97 -5.54
N SER A 82 12.07 -2.36 -6.71
CA SER A 82 13.51 -2.31 -7.00
C SER A 82 14.04 -0.89 -7.02
N ASN A 83 13.31 0.04 -7.65
CA ASN A 83 13.68 1.46 -7.71
C ASN A 83 13.65 2.12 -6.32
N THR A 84 12.63 1.83 -5.52
CA THR A 84 12.47 2.39 -4.16
C THR A 84 13.57 1.97 -3.20
N MET A 85 14.12 0.76 -3.35
CA MET A 85 15.22 0.29 -2.48
C MET A 85 16.61 0.71 -2.97
N GLY A 86 16.71 1.61 -3.95
CA GLY A 86 18.00 2.09 -4.46
C GLY A 86 18.73 1.08 -5.36
N GLY A 87 17.98 0.19 -6.03
CA GLY A 87 18.54 -0.66 -7.07
C GLY A 87 19.10 0.19 -8.20
N ARG A 88 20.43 0.25 -8.29
CA ARG A 88 21.15 0.60 -9.53
C ARG A 88 20.89 -0.45 -10.60
#